data_AF-T1CWE1-F1
#
_entry.id   AF-T1CWE1-F1
#
_cell.length_a   1.000
_cell.length_b   1.000
_cell.length_c   1.000
_cell.angle_alpha   90.00
_cell.angle_beta   90.00
_cell.angle_gamma   90.00
#
_symmetry.space_group_name_H-M   'P 1'
#
loop_
_entity.id
_entity.type
_entity.pdbx_description
1 polymer ?
#
loop_
_entity_poly.entity_id
_entity_poly.type
_entity_poly.pdbx_seq_one_letter_code
_entity_poly.pdbx_strand_id
1 'polypeptide(L)'
;MRVSNFINLSVVAGFFIGLIFGLIKFNEPELVLFLTIVVTITMYLISLSMATIYIHMIEPKRSLLSNKKLIERQLDFFDSEFDMTEKQARSVRQFINNFDFSEELEEDNKS
;
A
#
# COMPACT_ATOMS: atom_id res chain seq x y z
N MET A 1 1.48 3.82 -14.92
CA MET A 1 2.47 3.45 -15.95
C MET A 1 3.30 2.27 -15.45
N ARG A 2 3.63 1.30 -16.30
CA ARG A 2 4.59 0.25 -15.93
C ARG A 2 5.99 0.88 -15.80
N VAL A 3 6.74 0.49 -14.77
CA VAL A 3 8.12 0.96 -14.52
C VAL A 3 9.01 0.78 -15.76
N SER A 4 8.80 -0.29 -16.53
CA SER A 4 9.44 -0.55 -17.81
C SER A 4 9.27 0.60 -18.82
N ASN A 5 8.09 1.21 -18.88
CA ASN A 5 7.81 2.29 -19.84
C ASN A 5 8.53 3.58 -19.44
N PHE A 6 8.64 3.85 -18.13
CA PHE A 6 9.39 4.98 -17.61
C PHE A 6 10.89 4.85 -17.93
N ILE A 7 11.46 3.66 -17.70
CA ILE A 7 12.86 3.37 -18.01
C ILE A 7 13.12 3.53 -19.51
N ASN A 8 12.29 2.92 -20.36
CA ASN A 8 12.44 3.02 -21.81
C ASN A 8 12.36 4.48 -22.30
N LEU A 9 11.41 5.26 -21.79
CA LEU A 9 11.30 6.69 -22.13
C LEU A 9 12.53 7.48 -21.68
N SER A 10 13.04 7.20 -20.48
CA SER A 10 14.23 7.86 -19.94
C SER A 10 15.49 7.58 -20.75
N VAL A 11 15.65 6.35 -21.28
CA VAL A 11 16.76 5.99 -22.16
C VAL A 11 16.68 6.75 -23.48
N VAL A 12 15.51 6.77 -24.11
CA VAL A 12 15.31 7.51 -25.38
C VAL A 12 15.53 9.01 -25.17
N ALA A 13 15.01 9.59 -24.08
CA ALA A 13 15.25 10.98 -23.74
C ALA A 13 16.74 11.27 -23.48
N GLY A 14 17.42 10.41 -22.72
CA GLY A 14 18.86 10.50 -22.45
C GLY A 14 19.70 10.45 -23.72
N PHE A 15 19.32 9.62 -24.69
CA PHE A 15 19.96 9.57 -26.00
C PHE A 15 19.85 10.91 -26.73
N PHE A 16 18.65 11.46 -26.88
CA PHE A 16 18.49 12.75 -27.59
C PHE A 16 19.17 13.91 -26.87
N ILE A 17 19.10 13.95 -25.53
CA ILE A 17 19.81 14.97 -24.74
C ILE A 17 21.32 14.84 -24.96
N GLY A 18 21.86 13.62 -24.88
CA GLY A 18 23.28 13.35 -25.12
C GLY A 18 23.73 13.75 -26.51
N LEU A 19 22.89 13.50 -27.52
CA LEU A 19 23.16 13.84 -28.91
C LEU A 19 23.18 15.35 -29.13
N ILE A 20 22.18 16.09 -28.60
CA ILE A 20 22.14 17.56 -28.67
C ILE A 20 23.36 18.17 -27.97
N PHE A 21 23.69 17.71 -26.76
CA PHE A 21 24.86 18.18 -26.03
C PHE A 21 26.17 17.85 -26.75
N GLY A 22 26.25 16.66 -27.37
CA GLY A 22 27.40 16.23 -28.12
C GLY A 22 27.64 17.14 -29.31
N LEU A 23 26.61 17.38 -30.12
CA LEU A 23 26.69 18.23 -31.31
C LEU A 23 27.04 19.70 -30.99
N ILE A 24 26.58 20.22 -29.85
CA ILE A 24 26.90 21.60 -29.45
C ILE A 24 28.37 21.71 -28.97
N LYS A 25 28.89 20.66 -28.34
CA LYS A 25 30.18 20.71 -27.63
C LYS A 25 31.37 20.22 -28.47
N PHE A 26 31.14 19.31 -29.41
CA PHE A 26 32.19 18.65 -30.17
C PHE A 26 31.91 18.71 -31.67
N ASN A 27 32.94 19.04 -32.45
CA ASN A 27 32.89 18.99 -33.91
C ASN A 27 33.30 17.62 -34.47
N GLU A 28 33.97 16.79 -33.66
CA GLU A 28 34.39 15.45 -34.05
C GLU A 28 33.28 14.44 -33.75
N PRO A 29 32.84 13.65 -34.75
CA PRO A 29 31.69 12.75 -34.60
C PRO A 29 31.94 11.65 -33.55
N GLU A 30 33.20 11.25 -33.36
CA GLU A 30 33.62 10.23 -32.38
C GLU A 30 33.32 10.67 -30.95
N LEU A 31 33.63 11.94 -30.62
CA LEU A 31 33.38 12.52 -29.30
C LEU A 31 31.89 12.77 -29.06
N VAL A 32 31.13 13.15 -30.09
CA VAL A 32 29.67 13.29 -30.02
C VAL A 32 29.02 11.95 -29.64
N LEU A 33 29.45 10.87 -30.31
CA LEU A 33 28.92 9.53 -30.08
C LEU A 33 29.29 9.03 -28.67
N PHE A 34 30.55 9.23 -28.25
CA PHE A 34 31.01 8.87 -26.91
C PHE A 34 30.19 9.59 -25.82
N LEU A 35 30.00 10.91 -25.94
CA LEU A 35 29.20 11.67 -24.97
C LEU A 35 27.75 11.17 -24.94
N THR A 36 27.17 10.89 -26.11
CA THR A 36 25.80 10.40 -26.21
C THR A 36 25.62 9.08 -25.46
N ILE A 37 26.55 8.14 -25.63
CA ILE A 37 26.53 6.85 -24.92
C ILE A 37 26.64 7.08 -23.40
N VAL A 38 27.59 7.91 -22.96
CA VAL A 38 27.81 8.20 -21.54
C VAL A 38 26.55 8.81 -20.91
N VAL A 39 25.92 9.77 -21.57
CA VAL A 39 24.68 10.40 -21.09
C VAL A 39 23.52 9.40 -21.06
N THR A 40 23.41 8.54 -22.08
CA THR A 40 22.35 7.52 -22.15
C THR A 40 22.47 6.50 -21.01
N ILE A 41 23.68 6.01 -20.75
CA ILE A 41 23.96 5.09 -19.62
C ILE A 41 23.65 5.80 -18.29
N THR A 42 24.05 7.06 -18.15
CA THR A 42 23.77 7.85 -16.94
C THR A 42 22.27 7.99 -16.71
N MET A 43 21.50 8.32 -17.75
CA MET A 43 20.05 8.41 -17.64
C MET A 43 19.38 7.07 -17.31
N TYR A 44 19.89 5.97 -17.87
CA TYR A 44 19.43 4.63 -17.52
C TYR A 44 19.62 4.34 -16.03
N LEU A 45 20.81 4.61 -15.48
CA LEU A 45 21.12 4.37 -14.06
C LEU A 45 20.29 5.26 -13.11
N ILE A 46 20.10 6.53 -13.47
CA ILE A 46 19.24 7.45 -12.71
C ILE A 46 17.80 6.93 -12.69
N SER A 47 17.29 6.52 -13.86
CA SER A 47 15.94 5.97 -13.99
C SER A 47 15.76 4.69 -13.18
N LEU A 48 16.76 3.80 -13.19
CA LEU A 48 16.76 2.57 -12.40
C LEU A 48 16.76 2.85 -10.89
N SER A 49 17.53 3.85 -10.46
CA SER A 49 17.57 4.28 -9.05
C SER A 49 16.24 4.86 -8.61
N MET A 50 15.65 5.74 -9.43
CA MET A 50 14.30 6.29 -9.21
C MET A 50 13.23 5.20 -9.18
N ALA A 51 13.30 4.23 -10.08
CA ALA A 51 12.40 3.08 -10.12
C ALA A 51 12.53 2.25 -8.83
N THR A 52 13.74 2.00 -8.37
CA THR A 52 14.00 1.25 -7.12
C THR A 52 13.42 1.99 -5.91
N ILE A 53 13.64 3.30 -5.80
CA ILE A 53 13.08 4.12 -4.72
C ILE A 53 11.54 4.15 -4.80
N TYR A 54 10.99 4.31 -6.00
CA TYR A 54 9.54 4.31 -6.22
C TYR A 54 8.91 2.99 -5.79
N ILE A 55 9.48 1.87 -6.21
CA ILE A 55 9.04 0.53 -5.80
C ILE A 55 9.19 0.39 -4.28
N HIS A 56 10.35 0.72 -3.72
CA HIS A 56 10.60 0.61 -2.28
C HIS A 56 9.66 1.47 -1.42
N MET A 57 9.21 2.64 -1.89
CA MET A 57 8.26 3.49 -1.16
C MET A 57 6.79 3.10 -1.37
N ILE A 58 6.40 2.64 -2.56
CA ILE A 58 5.00 2.31 -2.88
C ILE A 58 4.65 0.86 -2.53
N GLU A 59 5.58 -0.08 -2.70
CA GLU A 59 5.37 -1.51 -2.51
C GLU A 59 5.18 -1.98 -1.04
N PRO A 60 5.71 -1.32 0.02
CA PRO A 60 5.33 -1.67 1.39
C PRO A 60 3.82 -1.53 1.65
N LYS A 61 3.13 -0.61 0.96
CA LYS A 61 1.66 -0.49 1.05
C LYS A 61 0.92 -1.62 0.35
N ARG A 62 1.50 -2.23 -0.69
CA ARG A 62 0.90 -3.39 -1.36
C ARG A 62 1.14 -4.69 -0.59
N SER A 63 2.28 -4.87 0.08
CA SER A 63 2.53 -6.03 0.94
C SER A 63 1.50 -6.17 2.06
N LEU A 64 1.14 -5.06 2.71
CA LEU A 64 0.11 -5.04 3.76
C LEU A 64 -1.30 -5.40 3.24
N LEU A 65 -1.65 -4.98 2.03
CA LEU A 65 -2.92 -5.32 1.38
C LEU A 65 -2.92 -6.69 0.67
N SER A 66 -1.75 -7.23 0.35
CA SER A 66 -1.61 -8.50 -0.38
C SER A 66 -1.73 -9.73 0.54
N ASN A 67 -1.58 -9.56 1.86
CA ASN A 67 -1.79 -10.64 2.81
C ASN A 67 -3.28 -10.84 3.11
N LYS A 68 -4.08 -11.12 2.07
CA LYS A 68 -5.51 -11.44 2.14
C LYS A 68 -5.81 -12.43 3.27
N LYS A 69 -4.94 -13.43 3.46
CA LYS A 69 -5.07 -14.44 4.51
C LYS A 69 -4.92 -13.90 5.93
N LEU A 70 -4.08 -12.88 6.13
CA LEU A 70 -3.94 -12.20 7.43
C LEU A 70 -5.12 -11.26 7.69
N ILE A 71 -5.63 -10.59 6.66
CA ILE A 71 -6.84 -9.76 6.74
C ILE A 71 -8.06 -10.62 7.07
N GLU A 72 -8.24 -11.74 6.37
CA GLU A 72 -9.32 -12.70 6.64
C GLU A 72 -9.24 -13.24 8.07
N ARG A 73 -8.04 -13.63 8.53
CA ARG A 73 -7.86 -14.09 9.91
C ARG A 73 -8.21 -13.02 10.95
N GLN A 74 -7.88 -11.75 10.68
CA GLN A 74 -8.25 -10.66 11.58
C GLN A 74 -9.75 -10.41 11.56
N LEU A 75 -10.39 -10.50 10.39
CA LEU A 75 -11.82 -10.36 10.25
C LEU A 75 -12.58 -11.46 11.03
N ASP A 76 -12.18 -12.72 10.86
CA ASP A 76 -12.76 -13.87 11.59
C ASP A 76 -12.60 -13.70 13.12
N PHE A 77 -11.45 -13.17 13.56
CA PHE A 77 -11.21 -12.87 14.97
C PHE A 77 -12.16 -11.80 15.48
N PHE A 78 -12.31 -10.68 14.75
CA PHE A 78 -13.23 -9.61 15.13
C PHE A 78 -14.68 -10.09 15.18
N ASP A 79 -15.13 -10.86 14.19
CA ASP A 79 -16.49 -11.41 14.18
C ASP A 79 -16.76 -12.27 15.42
N SER A 80 -15.82 -13.14 15.79
CA SER A 80 -15.94 -13.97 16.99
C SER A 80 -16.00 -13.17 18.30
N GLU A 81 -15.27 -12.05 18.35
CA GLU A 81 -15.22 -11.18 19.51
C GLU A 81 -16.51 -10.34 19.62
N PHE A 82 -17.08 -9.92 18.49
CA PHE A 82 -18.39 -9.29 18.43
C PHE A 82 -19.50 -10.22 18.91
N ASP A 83 -19.54 -11.46 18.44
CA ASP A 83 -20.54 -12.46 18.86
C ASP A 83 -20.48 -12.71 20.37
N MET A 84 -19.27 -12.83 20.93
CA MET A 84 -19.08 -13.03 22.36
C MET A 84 -19.57 -11.81 23.15
N THR A 85 -19.24 -10.61 22.69
CA THR A 85 -19.68 -9.35 23.31
C THR A 85 -21.20 -9.19 23.25
N GLU A 86 -21.82 -9.53 22.12
CA GLU A 86 -23.27 -9.47 21.94
C GLU A 86 -23.99 -10.48 22.84
N LYS A 87 -23.42 -11.68 23.00
CA LYS A 87 -23.95 -12.69 23.93
C LYS A 87 -23.87 -12.22 25.39
N GLN A 88 -22.76 -11.59 25.79
CA GLN A 88 -22.63 -11.00 27.12
C GLN A 88 -23.67 -9.89 27.33
N ALA A 89 -23.81 -8.97 26.39
CA ALA A 89 -24.82 -7.91 26.45
C ALA A 89 -26.25 -8.45 26.56
N ARG A 90 -26.59 -9.51 25.80
CA ARG A 90 -27.87 -10.21 25.92
C ARG A 90 -28.07 -10.82 27.31
N SER A 91 -27.06 -11.48 27.85
CA SER A 91 -27.14 -12.10 29.18
C SER A 91 -27.37 -11.08 30.30
N VAL A 92 -26.70 -9.93 30.23
CA VAL A 92 -26.90 -8.81 31.16
C VAL A 92 -28.33 -8.27 31.05
N ARG A 93 -28.83 -8.07 29.83
CA ARG A 93 -30.20 -7.60 29.61
C ARG A 93 -31.25 -8.59 30.14
N GLN A 94 -31.04 -9.89 29.95
CA GLN A 94 -31.92 -10.92 30.50
C GLN A 94 -31.87 -10.96 32.02
N PHE A 95 -30.70 -10.78 32.62
CA PHE A 95 -30.55 -10.70 34.07
C PHE A 95 -31.32 -9.51 34.64
N ILE A 96 -31.17 -8.32 34.07
CA ILE A 96 -31.92 -7.11 34.50
C ILE A 96 -33.42 -7.35 34.39
N ASN A 97 -33.89 -7.85 33.24
CA ASN A 97 -35.32 -8.11 33.05
C ASN A 97 -35.85 -9.13 34.07
N ASN A 98 -35.14 -10.24 34.30
CA ASN A 98 -35.58 -11.23 35.29
C ASN A 98 -35.54 -10.69 36.72
N PHE A 99 -34.63 -9.77 37.02
CA PHE A 99 -34.53 -9.10 38.32
C PHE A 99 -35.71 -8.15 38.55
N ASP A 100 -36.03 -7.30 37.57
CA ASP A 100 -37.20 -6.41 37.60
C ASP A 100 -38.51 -7.22 37.77
N PHE A 101 -38.66 -8.33 37.04
CA PHE A 101 -39.82 -9.23 37.18
C PHE A 101 -39.90 -9.92 38.55
N SER A 102 -38.78 -10.21 39.21
CA SER A 102 -38.79 -10.81 40.55
C SER A 102 -39.15 -9.82 41.65
N GLU A 103 -38.77 -8.54 41.52
CA GLU A 103 -39.18 -7.50 42.46
C GLU A 103 -40.69 -7.22 42.37
N GLU A 104 -41.27 -7.17 41.16
CA GLU A 104 -42.72 -7.00 40.97
C GLU A 104 -43.54 -8.16 41.59
N LEU A 105 -43.04 -9.40 41.52
CA LEU A 105 -43.72 -10.59 42.09
C LEU A 105 -43.64 -10.66 43.62
N GLU A 106 -42.60 -10.06 44.23
CA GLU A 106 -42.46 -9.96 45.68
C GLU A 106 -43.32 -8.82 46.28
N GLU A 107 -43.60 -7.76 45.52
CA GLU A 107 -44.54 -6.72 45.93
C GLU A 107 -46.01 -7.18 45.84
N ASP A 108 -46.38 -7.98 44.83
CA ASP A 108 -47.75 -8.50 44.66
C ASP A 108 -48.11 -9.59 45.70
N ASN A 109 -47.14 -10.36 46.21
CA ASN A 109 -47.37 -11.36 47.27
C ASN A 109 -47.44 -10.76 48.70
N LYS A 110 -47.25 -9.45 48.85
CA LYS A 110 -47.34 -8.73 50.15
C LYS A 110 -48.58 -7.85 50.29
N SER A 111 -49.44 -7.73 49.27
CA SER A 111 -50.82 -7.20 49.38
C SER A 111 -51.82 -8.30 49.68
#